data_AF-A0A8H8V443-F1
#
_entry.id   AF-A0A8H8V443-F1
#
_cell.length_a   1.000
_cell.length_b   1.000
_cell.length_c   1.000
_cell.angle_alpha   90.00
_cell.angle_beta   90.00
_cell.angle_gamma   90.00
#
_symmetry.space_group_name_H-M   'P 1'
#
loop_
_entity.id
_entity.type
_entity.pdbx_description
1 polymer ?
#
loop_
_entity_poly.entity_id
_entity_poly.type
_entity_poly.pdbx_seq_one_letter_code
_entity_poly.pdbx_strand_id
1 'polypeptide(L)'
;MQHLLVRIMFRMKPKAAFILLSQQIKETEVLSIAYWTYSFRFLLSSLRTLRTDEQDDNAAVSSLRSAAELAKRREDHHVYALANLMEASILLGQGISGVDGAKKALSKSQGVTLQDAPQLAFLFQMLDIVSATIQGSMAETDTKMKVLQENLDGNVPWKQWPADGTFVVPVKPVYDRGRVEELRFKWLPKADLWSLVWFLSGSIRAHSNGLDKKAEACLVRGQEMIDGLLSGNADPGLYSVETAAARVTWRRLLKLSTTLQLIYCYASRSAWEEAITALRQAETQFANIADESEQRFIKPWLTYTTAIVRQGTGNLSRALATYQGLLVDRTSELGILAALNSALILSGPRTRNFRQAQNLLAGVADFASNHRNPLIQGAYNVVTVSLENKGENLNVVRSLLSTSNRIFRQSGVHHMLTITLALVCAKVFNPDPHHHANMSRATLDCAVKSGDRLWQATTRSMLADALVRANRESEAKNFRTASEQDRSAVEQYLNLGTNV
;
A
#
# COMPACT_ATOMS: atom_id res chain seq x y z
N MET A 1 3.26 -39.55 -1.47
CA MET A 1 3.23 -39.72 -0.01
C MET A 1 4.13 -38.71 0.71
N GLN A 2 5.42 -38.60 0.37
CA GLN A 2 6.38 -37.72 1.09
C GLN A 2 5.95 -36.23 1.15
N HIS A 3 5.46 -35.68 0.04
CA HIS A 3 4.96 -34.29 0.02
C HIS A 3 3.79 -34.06 1.00
N LEU A 4 2.87 -35.02 1.13
CA LEU A 4 1.77 -34.94 2.09
C LEU A 4 2.27 -35.11 3.54
N LEU A 5 3.21 -36.03 3.76
CA LEU A 5 3.83 -36.26 5.07
C LEU A 5 4.47 -34.98 5.61
N VAL A 6 5.24 -34.25 4.78
CA VAL A 6 5.84 -32.97 5.16
C VAL A 6 4.78 -31.95 5.59
N ARG A 7 3.66 -31.85 4.86
CA ARG A 7 2.56 -30.93 5.21
C ARG A 7 1.89 -31.29 6.54
N ILE A 8 1.65 -32.58 6.78
CA ILE A 8 1.08 -33.06 8.04
C ILE A 8 2.06 -32.81 9.19
N MET A 9 3.34 -33.13 9.00
CA MET A 9 4.38 -32.89 9.98
C MET A 9 4.55 -31.40 10.28
N PHE A 10 4.42 -30.51 9.29
CA PHE A 10 4.53 -29.09 9.51
C PHE A 10 3.48 -28.57 10.50
N ARG A 11 2.25 -29.09 10.42
CA ARG A 11 1.18 -28.74 11.37
C ARG A 11 1.46 -29.20 12.81
N MET A 12 2.23 -30.27 12.99
CA MET A 12 2.50 -30.85 14.32
C MET A 12 3.86 -30.44 14.90
N LYS A 13 4.90 -30.44 14.08
CA LYS A 13 6.32 -30.19 14.41
C LYS A 13 7.02 -29.49 13.22
N PRO A 14 6.88 -28.16 13.07
CA PRO A 14 7.44 -27.40 11.95
C PRO A 14 8.93 -27.65 11.68
N LYS A 15 9.77 -27.61 12.71
CA LYS A 15 11.22 -27.84 12.58
C LYS A 15 11.55 -29.22 12.01
N ALA A 16 10.87 -30.25 12.48
CA ALA A 16 11.06 -31.62 11.98
C ALA A 16 10.62 -31.76 10.52
N ALA A 17 9.54 -31.07 10.14
CA ALA A 17 9.09 -31.04 8.75
C ALA A 17 10.12 -30.41 7.81
N PHE A 18 10.81 -29.35 8.24
CA PHE A 18 11.88 -28.73 7.44
C PHE A 18 13.13 -29.61 7.32
N ILE A 19 13.47 -30.38 8.36
CA ILE A 19 14.56 -31.36 8.30
C ILE A 19 14.21 -32.45 7.27
N LEU A 20 13.02 -33.03 7.36
CA LEU A 20 12.54 -34.04 6.41
C LEU A 20 12.51 -33.47 4.99
N LEU A 21 11.97 -32.27 4.80
CA LEU A 21 11.88 -31.63 3.49
C LEU A 21 13.27 -31.37 2.88
N SER A 22 14.24 -30.94 3.69
CA SER A 22 15.62 -30.74 3.23
C SER A 22 16.29 -32.05 2.81
N GLN A 23 16.02 -33.14 3.53
CA GLN A 23 16.48 -34.48 3.15
C GLN A 23 15.87 -34.92 1.81
N GLN A 24 14.54 -34.75 1.64
CA GLN A 24 13.85 -35.11 0.41
C GLN A 24 14.34 -34.29 -0.80
N ILE A 25 14.64 -33.00 -0.62
CA ILE A 25 15.24 -32.18 -1.68
C ILE A 25 16.59 -32.78 -2.11
N LYS A 26 17.49 -33.06 -1.16
CA LYS A 26 18.81 -33.66 -1.46
C LYS A 26 18.70 -35.00 -2.19
N GLU A 27 17.81 -35.88 -1.74
CA GLU A 27 17.59 -37.18 -2.37
C GLU A 27 17.12 -37.02 -3.82
N THR A 28 16.14 -36.14 -4.08
CA THR A 28 15.64 -35.92 -5.45
C THR A 28 16.66 -35.28 -6.37
N GLU A 29 17.56 -34.44 -5.84
CA GLU A 29 18.65 -33.84 -6.60
C GLU A 29 19.71 -34.87 -6.99
N VAL A 30 20.09 -35.75 -6.06
CA VAL A 30 21.00 -36.87 -6.34
C VAL A 30 20.42 -37.79 -7.42
N LEU A 31 19.11 -38.04 -7.37
CA LEU A 31 18.40 -38.86 -8.35
C LEU A 31 18.08 -38.12 -9.66
N SER A 32 18.38 -36.82 -9.76
CA SER A 32 18.09 -35.97 -10.93
C SER A 32 16.61 -35.95 -11.34
N ILE A 33 15.68 -36.04 -10.37
CA ILE A 33 14.22 -36.06 -10.62
C ILE A 33 13.64 -34.65 -10.50
N ALA A 34 13.71 -33.89 -11.59
CA ALA A 34 13.37 -32.46 -11.62
C ALA A 34 11.98 -32.14 -11.07
N TYR A 35 10.94 -32.89 -11.45
CA TYR A 35 9.57 -32.68 -10.98
C TYR A 35 9.46 -32.67 -9.45
N TRP A 36 10.08 -33.64 -8.77
CA TRP A 36 10.03 -33.72 -7.32
C TRP A 36 10.95 -32.68 -6.66
N THR A 37 12.10 -32.39 -7.25
CA THR A 37 12.97 -31.29 -6.79
C THR A 37 12.22 -29.96 -6.81
N TYR A 38 11.52 -29.64 -7.90
CA TYR A 38 10.67 -28.45 -7.97
C TYR A 38 9.56 -28.49 -6.92
N SER A 39 8.80 -29.59 -6.85
CA SER A 39 7.69 -29.76 -5.91
C SER A 39 8.12 -29.49 -4.47
N PHE A 40 9.24 -30.07 -4.03
CA PHE A 40 9.74 -29.88 -2.67
C PHE A 40 10.32 -28.47 -2.44
N ARG A 41 10.97 -27.86 -3.43
CA ARG A 41 11.49 -26.49 -3.31
C ARG A 41 10.37 -25.44 -3.24
N PHE A 42 9.30 -25.61 -4.03
CA PHE A 42 8.10 -24.77 -3.92
C PHE A 42 7.36 -25.00 -2.61
N LEU A 43 7.26 -26.24 -2.13
CA LEU A 43 6.69 -26.54 -0.82
C LEU A 43 7.50 -25.87 0.29
N LEU A 44 8.83 -25.92 0.24
CA LEU A 44 9.71 -25.28 1.22
C LEU A 44 9.46 -23.78 1.28
N SER A 45 9.44 -23.13 0.11
CA SER A 45 9.14 -21.70 0.00
C SER A 45 7.75 -21.35 0.53
N SER A 46 6.74 -22.14 0.17
CA SER A 46 5.35 -21.93 0.63
C SER A 46 5.21 -22.07 2.15
N LEU A 47 5.89 -23.04 2.77
CA LEU A 47 5.82 -23.25 4.22
C LEU A 47 6.61 -22.20 5.00
N ARG A 48 7.75 -21.73 4.47
CA ARG A 48 8.59 -20.70 5.08
C ARG A 48 8.02 -19.28 4.99
N THR A 49 7.03 -19.07 4.13
CA THR A 49 6.33 -17.78 3.97
C THR A 49 5.01 -17.72 4.74
N LEU A 50 4.56 -18.84 5.32
CA LEU A 50 3.44 -18.80 6.25
C LEU A 50 3.81 -17.96 7.46
N ARG A 51 2.87 -17.13 7.92
CA ARG A 51 3.00 -16.17 9.02
C ARG A 51 3.04 -16.87 10.39
N THR A 52 4.00 -17.78 10.55
CA THR A 52 4.26 -18.50 11.80
C THR A 52 5.58 -18.03 12.39
N ASP A 53 5.89 -18.44 13.62
CA ASP A 53 7.17 -18.11 14.28
C ASP A 53 8.40 -18.68 13.52
N GLU A 54 8.18 -19.57 12.54
CA GLU A 54 9.22 -20.20 11.71
C GLU A 54 9.36 -19.55 10.32
N GLN A 55 8.78 -18.35 10.13
CA GLN A 55 8.90 -17.58 8.90
C GLN A 55 10.38 -17.28 8.59
N ASP A 56 10.80 -17.57 7.37
CA ASP A 56 12.15 -17.29 6.89
C ASP A 56 12.12 -16.98 5.38
N ASP A 57 11.92 -15.71 5.07
CA ASP A 57 11.85 -15.22 3.70
C ASP A 57 13.16 -15.48 2.94
N ASN A 58 14.31 -15.43 3.63
CA ASN A 58 15.62 -15.64 3.01
C ASN A 58 15.79 -17.10 2.57
N ALA A 59 15.42 -18.05 3.42
CA ALA A 59 15.40 -19.47 3.06
C ALA A 59 14.38 -19.76 1.95
N ALA A 60 13.21 -19.12 1.99
CA ALA A 60 12.18 -19.25 0.96
C ALA A 60 12.69 -18.76 -0.40
N VAL A 61 13.29 -17.56 -0.46
CA VAL A 61 13.88 -16.97 -1.67
C VAL A 61 15.05 -17.80 -2.17
N SER A 62 15.92 -18.29 -1.29
CA SER A 62 17.03 -19.17 -1.66
C SER A 62 16.53 -20.45 -2.35
N SER A 63 15.49 -21.09 -1.79
CA SER A 63 14.86 -22.28 -2.39
C SER A 63 14.33 -22.01 -3.80
N LEU A 64 13.62 -20.87 -3.99
CA LEU A 64 13.08 -20.46 -5.28
C LEU A 64 14.17 -20.15 -6.30
N ARG A 65 15.25 -19.48 -5.91
CA ARG A 65 16.40 -19.20 -6.79
C ARG A 65 17.05 -20.47 -7.30
N SER A 66 17.23 -21.48 -6.45
CA SER A 66 17.74 -22.78 -6.89
C SER A 66 16.77 -23.50 -7.84
N ALA A 67 15.46 -23.42 -7.59
CA ALA A 67 14.45 -23.98 -8.50
C ALA A 67 14.49 -23.26 -9.87
N ALA A 68 14.60 -21.92 -9.87
CA ALA A 68 14.74 -21.13 -11.09
C ALA A 68 16.02 -21.48 -11.85
N GLU A 69 17.15 -21.65 -11.18
CA GLU A 69 18.41 -22.02 -11.84
C GLU A 69 18.33 -23.40 -12.50
N LEU A 70 17.73 -24.38 -11.82
CA LEU A 70 17.48 -25.70 -12.40
C LEU A 70 16.52 -25.62 -13.60
N ALA A 71 15.43 -24.86 -13.46
CA ALA A 71 14.45 -24.64 -14.52
C ALA A 71 15.06 -23.96 -15.74
N LYS A 72 15.96 -23.00 -15.54
CA LYS A 72 16.68 -22.32 -16.62
C LYS A 72 17.57 -23.30 -17.38
N ARG A 73 18.33 -24.15 -16.69
CA ARG A 73 19.21 -25.16 -17.32
C ARG A 73 18.46 -26.21 -18.12
N ARG A 74 17.25 -26.56 -17.66
CA ARG A 74 16.35 -27.52 -18.31
C ARG A 74 15.43 -26.88 -19.34
N GLU A 75 15.45 -25.56 -19.45
CA GLU A 75 14.51 -24.77 -20.26
C GLU A 75 13.03 -25.05 -19.89
N ASP A 76 12.76 -25.29 -18.61
CA ASP A 76 11.42 -25.36 -18.03
C ASP A 76 10.88 -23.92 -17.83
N HIS A 77 10.54 -23.24 -18.94
CA HIS A 77 10.24 -21.81 -18.98
C HIS A 77 9.12 -21.37 -18.00
N HIS A 78 8.03 -22.14 -17.89
CA HIS A 78 6.92 -21.82 -16.98
C HIS A 78 7.31 -21.98 -15.51
N VAL A 79 8.10 -23.00 -15.18
CA VAL A 79 8.65 -23.20 -13.83
C VAL A 79 9.62 -22.08 -13.48
N TYR A 80 10.45 -21.68 -14.44
CA TYR A 80 11.37 -20.56 -14.29
C TYR A 80 10.62 -19.25 -14.00
N ALA A 81 9.59 -18.93 -14.78
CA ALA A 81 8.76 -17.75 -14.55
C ALA A 81 8.09 -17.81 -13.17
N LEU A 82 7.41 -18.90 -12.83
CA LEU A 82 6.73 -19.04 -11.54
C LEU A 82 7.69 -18.86 -10.35
N ALA A 83 8.87 -19.47 -10.38
CA ALA A 83 9.86 -19.35 -9.30
C ALA A 83 10.29 -17.88 -9.09
N ASN A 84 10.54 -17.14 -10.18
CA ASN A 84 10.89 -15.72 -10.11
C ASN A 84 9.69 -14.83 -9.69
N LEU A 85 8.47 -15.16 -10.10
CA LEU A 85 7.25 -14.44 -9.67
C LEU A 85 6.95 -14.63 -8.18
N MET A 86 7.13 -15.85 -7.65
CA MET A 86 7.04 -16.11 -6.22
C MET A 86 8.15 -15.42 -5.44
N GLU A 87 9.39 -15.39 -5.98
CA GLU A 87 10.51 -14.64 -5.39
C GLU A 87 10.15 -13.15 -5.28
N ALA A 88 9.64 -12.56 -6.38
CA ALA A 88 9.20 -11.17 -6.41
C ALA A 88 8.09 -10.89 -5.40
N SER A 89 7.12 -11.81 -5.25
CA SER A 89 6.01 -11.67 -4.29
C SER A 89 6.50 -11.59 -2.85
N ILE A 90 7.44 -12.47 -2.47
CA ILE A 90 8.03 -12.48 -1.12
C ILE A 90 8.81 -11.19 -0.87
N LEU A 91 9.65 -10.78 -1.83
CA LEU A 91 10.46 -9.57 -1.71
C LEU A 91 9.61 -8.29 -1.63
N LEU A 92 8.51 -8.19 -2.38
CA LEU A 92 7.58 -7.06 -2.26
C LEU A 92 6.86 -7.04 -0.90
N GLY A 93 6.69 -8.20 -0.26
CA GLY A 93 6.18 -8.30 1.11
C GLY A 93 7.07 -7.60 2.15
N GLN A 94 8.35 -7.35 1.83
CA GLN A 94 9.30 -6.63 2.68
C GLN A 94 9.23 -5.09 2.51
N GLY A 95 8.21 -4.59 1.80
CA GLY A 95 7.99 -3.17 1.53
C GLY A 95 9.05 -2.59 0.60
N ILE A 96 9.42 -1.32 0.79
CA ILE A 96 10.42 -0.65 -0.04
C ILE A 96 11.78 -1.37 -0.07
N SER A 97 12.10 -2.15 0.97
CA SER A 97 13.38 -2.81 1.12
C SER A 97 13.67 -3.83 0.00
N GLY A 98 12.66 -4.62 -0.36
CA GLY A 98 12.77 -5.71 -1.31
C GLY A 98 12.46 -5.35 -2.76
N VAL A 99 12.08 -4.09 -3.07
CA VAL A 99 11.61 -3.74 -4.42
C VAL A 99 12.68 -3.97 -5.49
N ASP A 100 13.94 -3.61 -5.25
CA ASP A 100 15.00 -3.79 -6.26
C ASP A 100 15.26 -5.27 -6.56
N GLY A 101 15.21 -6.10 -5.52
CA GLY A 101 15.26 -7.55 -5.66
C GLY A 101 14.06 -8.09 -6.43
N ALA A 102 12.86 -7.60 -6.13
CA ALA A 102 11.64 -7.98 -6.83
C ALA A 102 11.68 -7.59 -8.31
N LYS A 103 12.10 -6.36 -8.65
CA LYS A 103 12.27 -5.92 -10.04
C LYS A 103 13.27 -6.78 -10.81
N LYS A 104 14.39 -7.14 -10.16
CA LYS A 104 15.38 -8.08 -10.73
C LYS A 104 14.82 -9.48 -10.94
N ALA A 105 13.93 -9.96 -10.08
CA ALA A 105 13.25 -11.23 -10.27
C ALA A 105 12.21 -11.14 -11.40
N LEU A 106 11.42 -10.07 -11.47
CA LEU A 106 10.46 -9.82 -12.54
C LEU A 106 11.13 -9.72 -13.90
N SER A 107 12.26 -9.01 -14.03
CA SER A 107 12.98 -8.85 -15.30
C SER A 107 13.46 -10.18 -15.89
N LYS A 108 13.69 -11.21 -15.06
CA LYS A 108 14.04 -12.55 -15.53
C LYS A 108 12.86 -13.27 -16.20
N SER A 109 11.64 -12.94 -15.79
CA SER A 109 10.42 -13.50 -16.38
C SER A 109 9.94 -12.69 -17.58
N GLN A 110 10.54 -11.52 -17.82
CA GLN A 110 10.22 -10.66 -18.96
C GLN A 110 10.60 -11.38 -20.27
N GLY A 111 9.63 -11.55 -21.16
CA GLY A 111 9.82 -12.23 -22.44
C GLY A 111 9.57 -13.75 -22.41
N VAL A 112 9.27 -14.35 -21.25
CA VAL A 112 8.77 -15.72 -21.21
C VAL A 112 7.35 -15.73 -21.77
N THR A 113 7.08 -16.60 -22.75
CA THR A 113 5.72 -16.78 -23.29
C THR A 113 4.87 -17.55 -22.29
N LEU A 114 3.82 -16.91 -21.77
CA LEU A 114 2.94 -17.45 -20.71
C LEU A 114 1.50 -17.69 -21.21
N GLN A 115 1.33 -17.91 -22.52
CA GLN A 115 0.00 -18.09 -23.14
C GLN A 115 -0.77 -19.27 -22.54
N ASP A 116 -0.07 -20.35 -22.21
CA ASP A 116 -0.66 -21.57 -21.63
C ASP A 116 -0.92 -21.47 -20.11
N ALA A 117 -0.48 -20.36 -19.48
CA ALA A 117 -0.62 -20.12 -18.05
C ALA A 117 -0.99 -18.64 -17.78
N PRO A 118 -2.21 -18.19 -18.16
CA PRO A 118 -2.63 -16.79 -18.02
C PRO A 118 -2.55 -16.28 -16.57
N GLN A 119 -2.68 -17.16 -15.59
CA GLN A 119 -2.49 -16.86 -14.17
C GLN A 119 -1.11 -16.24 -13.90
N LEU A 120 -0.05 -16.77 -14.51
CA LEU A 120 1.30 -16.26 -14.35
C LEU A 120 1.47 -14.89 -15.01
N ALA A 121 0.82 -14.66 -16.16
CA ALA A 121 0.84 -13.38 -16.85
C ALA A 121 0.15 -12.27 -16.03
N PHE A 122 -0.99 -12.57 -15.40
CA PHE A 122 -1.67 -11.63 -14.50
C PHE A 122 -0.92 -11.41 -13.20
N LEU A 123 -0.30 -12.46 -12.65
CA LEU A 123 0.56 -12.34 -11.47
C LEU A 123 1.75 -11.41 -11.76
N PHE A 124 2.43 -11.59 -12.90
CA PHE A 124 3.51 -10.69 -13.34
C PHE A 124 3.05 -9.23 -13.37
N GLN A 125 1.94 -8.95 -14.06
CA GLN A 125 1.43 -7.58 -14.20
C GLN A 125 1.09 -6.96 -12.84
N MET A 126 0.44 -7.70 -11.95
CA MET A 126 0.11 -7.19 -10.61
C MET A 126 1.34 -6.93 -9.75
N LEU A 127 2.34 -7.82 -9.77
CA LEU A 127 3.58 -7.60 -9.02
C LEU A 127 4.38 -6.41 -9.55
N ASP A 128 4.39 -6.20 -10.87
CA ASP A 128 5.04 -5.05 -11.50
C ASP A 128 4.35 -3.72 -11.16
N ILE A 129 3.01 -3.72 -11.07
CA ILE A 129 2.21 -2.58 -10.60
C ILE A 129 2.50 -2.30 -9.11
N VAL A 130 2.49 -3.31 -8.25
CA VAL A 130 2.77 -3.17 -6.82
C VAL A 130 4.19 -2.64 -6.59
N SER A 131 5.16 -3.15 -7.35
CA SER A 131 6.55 -2.67 -7.32
C SER A 131 6.66 -1.17 -7.63
N ALA A 132 6.01 -0.71 -8.70
CA ALA A 132 5.99 0.71 -9.06
C ALA A 132 5.24 1.57 -8.02
N THR A 133 4.19 1.02 -7.42
CA THR A 133 3.39 1.68 -6.37
C THR A 133 4.22 1.91 -5.10
N ILE A 134 4.94 0.88 -4.62
CA ILE A 134 5.79 0.98 -3.42
C ILE A 134 6.89 2.05 -3.62
N GLN A 135 7.46 2.13 -4.82
CA GLN A 135 8.45 3.15 -5.17
C GLN A 135 7.86 4.57 -5.34
N GLY A 136 6.54 4.73 -5.38
CA GLY A 136 5.89 6.03 -5.54
C GLY A 136 5.84 6.55 -6.99
N SER A 137 6.02 5.69 -8.00
CA SER A 137 6.02 6.06 -9.42
C SER A 137 4.60 6.15 -9.99
N MET A 138 3.84 7.21 -9.65
CA MET A 138 2.41 7.31 -9.96
C MET A 138 2.07 7.18 -11.45
N ALA A 139 2.82 7.87 -12.32
CA ALA A 139 2.57 7.86 -13.76
C ALA A 139 2.82 6.48 -14.42
N GLU A 140 3.85 5.78 -13.96
CA GLU A 140 4.16 4.41 -14.40
C GLU A 140 3.05 3.45 -13.94
N THR A 141 2.65 3.57 -12.68
CA THR A 141 1.59 2.76 -12.08
C THR A 141 0.25 2.94 -12.80
N ASP A 142 -0.15 4.18 -13.13
CA ASP A 142 -1.38 4.45 -13.89
C ASP A 142 -1.35 3.82 -15.29
N THR A 143 -0.20 3.88 -15.96
CA THR A 143 -0.02 3.31 -17.30
C THR A 143 -0.13 1.79 -17.26
N LYS A 144 0.57 1.15 -16.31
CA LYS A 144 0.52 -0.31 -16.12
C LYS A 144 -0.88 -0.77 -15.69
N MET A 145 -1.58 0.01 -14.87
CA MET A 145 -2.93 -0.35 -14.42
C MET A 145 -3.95 -0.33 -15.55
N LYS A 146 -3.84 0.63 -16.50
CA LYS A 146 -4.69 0.65 -17.70
C LYS A 146 -4.48 -0.61 -18.55
N VAL A 147 -3.23 -1.00 -18.78
CA VAL A 147 -2.90 -2.22 -19.52
C VAL A 147 -3.48 -3.46 -18.84
N LEU A 148 -3.39 -3.56 -17.51
CA LEU A 148 -4.00 -4.67 -16.76
C LEU A 148 -5.53 -4.70 -16.94
N GLN A 149 -6.20 -3.55 -16.87
CA GLN A 149 -7.64 -3.45 -17.05
C GLN A 149 -8.06 -3.84 -18.48
N GLU A 150 -7.36 -3.33 -19.51
CA GLU A 150 -7.59 -3.70 -20.91
C GLU A 150 -7.40 -5.20 -21.14
N ASN A 151 -6.38 -5.81 -20.52
CA ASN A 151 -6.14 -7.24 -20.60
C ASN A 151 -7.24 -8.07 -19.92
N LEU A 152 -7.85 -7.56 -18.85
CA LEU A 152 -8.96 -8.21 -18.15
C LEU A 152 -10.29 -8.12 -18.91
N ASP A 153 -10.53 -6.97 -19.54
CA ASP A 153 -11.71 -6.72 -20.38
C ASP A 153 -11.61 -7.43 -21.74
N GLY A 154 -10.39 -7.77 -22.18
CA GLY A 154 -10.13 -8.55 -23.37
C GLY A 154 -10.61 -10.01 -23.29
N ASN A 155 -10.22 -10.79 -24.31
CA ASN A 155 -10.65 -12.19 -24.42
C ASN A 155 -9.77 -13.13 -23.55
N VAL A 156 -9.85 -12.96 -22.23
CA VAL A 156 -9.20 -13.88 -21.29
C VAL A 156 -9.85 -15.26 -21.43
N PRO A 157 -9.07 -16.36 -21.56
CA PRO A 157 -9.61 -17.71 -21.69
C PRO A 157 -10.15 -18.21 -20.33
N TRP A 158 -11.20 -17.58 -19.79
CA TRP A 158 -11.81 -17.91 -18.49
C TRP A 158 -12.27 -19.38 -18.40
N LYS A 159 -12.53 -20.03 -19.54
CA LYS A 159 -12.82 -21.47 -19.60
C LYS A 159 -11.66 -22.35 -19.09
N GLN A 160 -10.42 -21.87 -19.24
CA GLN A 160 -9.19 -22.52 -18.75
C GLN A 160 -8.84 -22.10 -17.32
N TRP A 161 -9.72 -21.35 -16.65
CA TRP A 161 -9.53 -20.88 -15.28
C TRP A 161 -10.55 -21.53 -14.34
N PRO A 162 -10.20 -22.66 -13.71
CA PRO A 162 -11.08 -23.36 -12.78
C PRO A 162 -11.62 -22.47 -11.67
N ALA A 163 -12.85 -22.76 -11.24
CA ALA A 163 -13.50 -22.04 -10.14
C ALA A 163 -12.77 -22.21 -8.80
N ASP A 164 -12.00 -23.29 -8.61
CA ASP A 164 -11.15 -23.54 -7.44
C ASP A 164 -9.79 -22.81 -7.51
N GLY A 165 -9.52 -22.11 -8.61
CA GLY A 165 -8.30 -21.33 -8.83
C GLY A 165 -7.08 -22.20 -9.11
N THR A 166 -7.25 -23.51 -9.33
CA THR A 166 -6.15 -24.39 -9.68
C THR A 166 -5.67 -24.12 -11.09
N PHE A 167 -4.35 -24.10 -11.26
CA PHE A 167 -3.71 -24.04 -12.56
C PHE A 167 -2.50 -24.95 -12.59
N VAL A 168 -2.06 -25.26 -13.80
CA VAL A 168 -1.01 -26.25 -14.04
C VAL A 168 0.20 -25.56 -14.66
N VAL A 169 1.38 -25.98 -14.22
CA VAL A 169 2.67 -25.58 -14.79
C VAL A 169 3.33 -26.83 -15.37
N PRO A 170 3.53 -26.90 -16.70
CA PRO A 170 4.15 -28.05 -17.32
C PRO A 170 5.64 -28.14 -16.95
N VAL A 171 6.11 -29.36 -16.75
CA VAL A 171 7.51 -29.73 -16.51
C VAL A 171 7.93 -30.65 -17.65
N LYS A 172 9.08 -30.36 -18.27
CA LYS A 172 9.64 -31.25 -19.29
C LYS A 172 9.96 -32.60 -18.65
N PRO A 173 9.41 -33.71 -19.17
CA PRO A 173 9.64 -35.03 -18.60
C PRO A 173 11.11 -35.43 -18.74
N VAL A 174 11.61 -36.25 -17.81
CA VAL A 174 12.99 -36.78 -17.88
C VAL A 174 13.13 -37.82 -19.00
N TYR A 175 12.06 -38.58 -19.25
CA TYR A 175 11.99 -39.58 -20.32
C TYR A 175 10.77 -39.28 -21.19
N ASP A 176 10.94 -39.27 -22.51
CA ASP A 176 9.85 -39.05 -23.46
C ASP A 176 8.93 -40.27 -23.52
N ARG A 177 8.03 -40.39 -22.53
CA ARG A 177 7.02 -41.45 -22.43
C ARG A 177 5.62 -40.97 -22.80
N GLY A 178 5.49 -39.82 -23.46
CA GLY A 178 4.21 -39.24 -23.86
C GLY A 178 3.32 -38.74 -22.72
N ARG A 179 3.81 -38.65 -21.48
CA ARG A 179 3.12 -38.01 -20.35
C ARG A 179 3.86 -36.74 -19.94
N VAL A 180 3.17 -35.60 -20.03
CA VAL A 180 3.65 -34.32 -19.48
C VAL A 180 3.57 -34.41 -17.95
N GLU A 181 4.67 -34.10 -17.27
CA GLU A 181 4.67 -33.94 -15.81
C GLU A 181 4.15 -32.54 -15.48
N GLU A 182 3.23 -32.44 -14.52
CA GLU A 182 2.45 -31.23 -14.30
C GLU A 182 2.46 -30.84 -12.82
N LEU A 183 3.02 -29.67 -12.51
CA LEU A 183 2.95 -29.09 -11.17
C LEU A 183 1.61 -28.36 -11.01
N ARG A 184 0.90 -28.64 -9.92
CA ARG A 184 -0.40 -28.03 -9.64
C ARG A 184 -0.26 -26.95 -8.58
N PHE A 185 -0.74 -25.76 -8.92
CA PHE A 185 -0.77 -24.61 -8.02
C PHE A 185 -2.19 -24.11 -7.85
N LYS A 186 -2.39 -23.27 -6.84
CA LYS A 186 -3.64 -22.56 -6.60
C LYS A 186 -3.36 -21.08 -6.58
N TRP A 187 -4.23 -20.33 -7.24
CA TRP A 187 -4.23 -18.88 -7.23
C TRP A 187 -5.65 -18.33 -7.22
N LEU A 188 -5.81 -17.04 -7.46
CA LEU A 188 -7.09 -16.35 -7.38
C LEU A 188 -8.03 -16.85 -8.49
N PRO A 189 -9.27 -17.27 -8.19
CA PRO A 189 -10.30 -17.44 -9.21
C PRO A 189 -10.71 -16.09 -9.80
N LYS A 190 -11.47 -16.13 -10.90
CA LYS A 190 -11.94 -14.94 -11.64
C LYS A 190 -12.49 -13.83 -10.74
N ALA A 191 -13.45 -14.15 -9.87
CA ALA A 191 -14.14 -13.14 -9.06
C ALA A 191 -13.21 -12.50 -8.00
N ASP A 192 -12.31 -13.29 -7.41
CA ASP A 192 -11.32 -12.81 -6.46
C ASP A 192 -10.27 -11.93 -7.16
N LEU A 193 -9.86 -12.29 -8.38
CA LEU A 193 -8.97 -11.48 -9.21
C LEU A 193 -9.60 -10.11 -9.53
N TRP A 194 -10.86 -10.08 -9.95
CA TRP A 194 -11.59 -8.83 -10.19
C TRP A 194 -11.69 -7.96 -8.94
N SER A 195 -11.98 -8.57 -7.79
CA SER A 195 -12.04 -7.85 -6.51
C SER A 195 -10.69 -7.21 -6.16
N LEU A 196 -9.59 -7.93 -6.38
CA LEU A 196 -8.25 -7.42 -6.15
C LEU A 196 -7.89 -6.27 -7.12
N VAL A 197 -8.32 -6.37 -8.39
CA VAL A 197 -8.10 -5.33 -9.40
C VAL A 197 -8.86 -4.05 -9.04
N TRP A 198 -10.09 -4.15 -8.53
CA TRP A 198 -10.83 -2.99 -8.01
C TRP A 198 -10.10 -2.33 -6.84
N PHE A 199 -9.60 -3.15 -5.90
CA PHE A 199 -8.80 -2.66 -4.77
C PHE A 199 -7.53 -1.92 -5.24
N LEU A 200 -6.76 -2.50 -6.16
CA LEU A 200 -5.56 -1.87 -6.71
C LEU A 200 -5.91 -0.58 -7.47
N SER A 201 -6.96 -0.60 -8.29
CA SER A 201 -7.43 0.58 -9.05
C SER A 201 -7.74 1.75 -8.12
N GLY A 202 -8.45 1.47 -7.04
CA GLY A 202 -8.78 2.46 -6.02
C GLY A 202 -7.56 2.96 -5.26
N SER A 203 -6.65 2.06 -4.88
CA SER A 203 -5.43 2.39 -4.14
C SER A 203 -4.50 3.32 -4.93
N ILE A 204 -4.31 3.03 -6.22
CA ILE A 204 -3.45 3.80 -7.12
C ILE A 204 -4.03 5.21 -7.34
N ARG A 205 -5.33 5.32 -7.55
CA ARG A 205 -6.03 6.59 -7.80
C ARG A 205 -6.27 7.42 -6.55
N ALA A 206 -5.99 6.91 -5.35
CA ALA A 206 -6.27 7.60 -4.10
C ALA A 206 -5.62 9.00 -4.01
N HIS A 207 -4.48 9.21 -4.67
CA HIS A 207 -3.78 10.50 -4.69
C HIS A 207 -4.59 11.66 -5.30
N SER A 208 -5.52 11.36 -6.21
CA SER A 208 -6.36 12.34 -6.93
C SER A 208 -7.83 12.29 -6.49
N ASN A 209 -8.14 11.58 -5.40
CA ASN A 209 -9.51 11.34 -4.96
C ASN A 209 -10.30 12.63 -4.64
N GLY A 210 -9.61 13.66 -4.14
CA GLY A 210 -10.22 14.97 -3.88
C GLY A 210 -10.83 15.66 -5.11
N LEU A 211 -10.37 15.30 -6.31
CA LEU A 211 -10.79 15.91 -7.57
C LEU A 211 -11.95 15.16 -8.24
N ASP A 212 -11.80 13.85 -8.47
CA ASP A 212 -12.72 13.09 -9.32
C ASP A 212 -13.48 11.96 -8.60
N LYS A 213 -13.14 11.67 -7.34
CA LYS A 213 -13.74 10.61 -6.50
C LYS A 213 -13.74 9.21 -7.15
N LYS A 214 -12.91 8.97 -8.18
CA LYS A 214 -12.89 7.67 -8.87
C LYS A 214 -12.28 6.58 -8.00
N ALA A 215 -11.34 6.94 -7.11
CA ALA A 215 -10.78 5.99 -6.17
C ALA A 215 -11.88 5.41 -5.26
N GLU A 216 -12.72 6.26 -4.67
CA GLU A 216 -13.90 5.83 -3.89
C GLU A 216 -14.82 4.91 -4.70
N ALA A 217 -15.18 5.30 -5.93
CA ALA A 217 -16.07 4.49 -6.78
C ALA A 217 -15.49 3.09 -7.08
N CYS A 218 -14.20 2.99 -7.35
CA CYS A 218 -13.52 1.71 -7.56
C CYS A 218 -13.54 0.84 -6.30
N LEU A 219 -13.25 1.42 -5.13
CA LEU A 219 -13.18 0.68 -3.86
C LEU A 219 -14.57 0.21 -3.41
N VAL A 220 -15.61 1.04 -3.56
CA VAL A 220 -17.00 0.66 -3.23
C VAL A 220 -17.45 -0.51 -4.10
N ARG A 221 -17.20 -0.48 -5.41
CA ARG A 221 -17.50 -1.63 -6.29
C ARG A 221 -16.73 -2.89 -5.90
N GLY A 222 -15.47 -2.73 -5.48
CA GLY A 222 -14.68 -3.82 -4.92
C GLY A 222 -15.34 -4.44 -3.68
N GLN A 223 -15.82 -3.60 -2.74
CA GLN A 223 -16.53 -4.08 -1.55
C GLN A 223 -17.84 -4.80 -1.89
N GLU A 224 -18.66 -4.24 -2.78
CA GLU A 224 -19.91 -4.87 -3.22
C GLU A 224 -19.67 -6.27 -3.79
N MET A 225 -18.62 -6.43 -4.60
CA MET A 225 -18.22 -7.73 -5.15
C MET A 225 -17.77 -8.69 -4.05
N ILE A 226 -16.94 -8.23 -3.11
CA ILE A 226 -16.47 -9.06 -1.99
C ILE A 226 -17.65 -9.50 -1.11
N ASP A 227 -18.65 -8.64 -0.89
CA ASP A 227 -19.84 -8.95 -0.10
C ASP A 227 -20.75 -9.97 -0.80
N GLY A 228 -20.89 -9.88 -2.11
CA GLY A 228 -21.53 -10.93 -2.92
C GLY A 228 -20.81 -12.28 -2.81
N LEU A 229 -19.47 -12.27 -2.74
CA LEU A 229 -18.66 -13.48 -2.61
C LEU A 229 -18.66 -14.07 -1.18
N LEU A 230 -18.75 -13.23 -0.15
CA LEU A 230 -18.83 -13.67 1.25
C LEU A 230 -20.24 -14.15 1.63
N SER A 231 -21.28 -13.62 0.99
CA SER A 231 -22.66 -14.08 1.16
C SER A 231 -22.96 -15.40 0.42
N GLY A 232 -22.03 -15.91 -0.38
CA GLY A 232 -22.19 -17.15 -1.16
C GLY A 232 -23.01 -16.97 -2.45
N ASN A 233 -23.54 -15.77 -2.71
CA ASN A 233 -24.37 -15.48 -3.88
C ASN A 233 -23.59 -15.48 -5.20
N ALA A 234 -22.28 -15.21 -5.16
CA ALA A 234 -21.44 -15.01 -6.34
C ALA A 234 -20.34 -16.09 -6.55
N ASP A 235 -20.27 -17.13 -5.71
CA ASP A 235 -19.26 -18.19 -5.81
C ASP A 235 -19.89 -19.55 -6.16
N PRO A 236 -20.06 -19.89 -7.45
CA PRO A 236 -20.77 -21.10 -7.88
C PRO A 236 -19.91 -22.37 -7.86
N GLY A 237 -18.67 -22.32 -7.36
CA GLY A 237 -17.71 -23.41 -7.48
C GLY A 237 -17.91 -24.54 -6.45
N LEU A 238 -17.74 -25.79 -6.89
CA LEU A 238 -17.56 -26.95 -6.00
C LEU A 238 -16.06 -27.12 -5.72
N TYR A 239 -15.64 -26.90 -4.48
CA TYR A 239 -14.27 -27.10 -4.01
C TYR A 239 -14.25 -27.56 -2.56
N SER A 240 -13.07 -28.01 -2.08
CA SER A 240 -12.93 -28.52 -0.72
C SER A 240 -13.25 -27.47 0.34
N VAL A 241 -13.74 -27.92 1.51
CA VAL A 241 -13.99 -27.05 2.67
C VAL A 241 -12.72 -26.28 3.07
N GLU A 242 -11.54 -26.90 2.96
CA GLU A 242 -10.26 -26.22 3.21
C GLU A 242 -10.02 -25.05 2.24
N THR A 243 -10.34 -25.24 0.95
CA THR A 243 -10.23 -24.16 -0.06
C THR A 243 -11.24 -23.05 0.23
N ALA A 244 -12.46 -23.42 0.62
CA ALA A 244 -13.50 -22.48 1.01
C ALA A 244 -13.08 -21.63 2.21
N ALA A 245 -12.55 -22.27 3.26
CA ALA A 245 -12.10 -21.59 4.48
C ALA A 245 -10.96 -20.61 4.19
N ALA A 246 -9.94 -21.03 3.43
CA ALA A 246 -8.82 -20.17 3.04
C ALA A 246 -9.29 -18.94 2.23
N ARG A 247 -10.26 -19.13 1.32
CA ARG A 247 -10.86 -18.03 0.55
C ARG A 247 -11.64 -17.06 1.40
N VAL A 248 -12.45 -17.56 2.34
CA VAL A 248 -13.20 -16.70 3.24
C VAL A 248 -12.25 -15.82 4.06
N THR A 249 -11.16 -16.39 4.59
CA THR A 249 -10.13 -15.63 5.29
C THR A 249 -9.49 -14.56 4.38
N TRP A 250 -9.08 -14.94 3.17
CA TRP A 250 -8.49 -14.01 2.21
C TRP A 250 -9.45 -12.88 1.80
N ARG A 251 -10.73 -13.19 1.55
CA ARG A 251 -11.77 -12.20 1.21
C ARG A 251 -12.04 -11.24 2.36
N ARG A 252 -12.07 -11.74 3.61
CA ARG A 252 -12.21 -10.88 4.81
C ARG A 252 -11.04 -9.91 4.94
N LEU A 253 -9.82 -10.37 4.67
CA LEU A 253 -8.64 -9.52 4.67
C LEU A 253 -8.70 -8.47 3.56
N LEU A 254 -9.06 -8.87 2.34
CA LEU A 254 -9.23 -7.93 1.24
C LEU A 254 -10.32 -6.90 1.53
N LYS A 255 -11.44 -7.31 2.14
CA LYS A 255 -12.52 -6.42 2.58
C LYS A 255 -12.00 -5.39 3.58
N LEU A 256 -11.27 -5.84 4.61
CA LEU A 256 -10.68 -4.95 5.60
C LEU A 256 -9.70 -3.96 4.95
N SER A 257 -8.77 -4.45 4.14
CA SER A 257 -7.83 -3.59 3.41
C SER A 257 -8.53 -2.55 2.52
N THR A 258 -9.62 -2.93 1.85
CA THR A 258 -10.43 -2.03 1.03
C THR A 258 -11.12 -0.96 1.89
N THR A 259 -11.67 -1.35 3.05
CA THR A 259 -12.27 -0.42 4.01
C THR A 259 -11.25 0.58 4.55
N LEU A 260 -10.04 0.12 4.89
CA LEU A 260 -8.95 1.01 5.33
C LEU A 260 -8.58 2.02 4.23
N GLN A 261 -8.51 1.59 2.98
CA GLN A 261 -8.21 2.48 1.85
C GLN A 261 -9.32 3.52 1.62
N LEU A 262 -10.59 3.13 1.79
CA LEU A 262 -11.72 4.06 1.73
C LEU A 262 -11.64 5.13 2.82
N ILE A 263 -11.23 4.77 4.04
CA ILE A 263 -11.03 5.73 5.14
C ILE A 263 -10.01 6.80 4.74
N TYR A 264 -8.89 6.41 4.09
CA TYR A 264 -7.91 7.40 3.59
C TYR A 264 -8.49 8.30 2.50
N CYS A 265 -9.31 7.75 1.59
CA CYS A 265 -9.99 8.54 0.57
C CYS A 265 -10.92 9.57 1.20
N TYR A 266 -11.75 9.16 2.16
CA TYR A 266 -12.64 10.06 2.90
C TYR A 266 -11.87 11.11 3.70
N ALA A 267 -10.84 10.71 4.44
CA ALA A 267 -9.99 11.61 5.21
C ALA A 267 -9.34 12.68 4.32
N SER A 268 -8.86 12.31 3.12
CA SER A 268 -8.19 13.23 2.19
C SER A 268 -9.08 14.40 1.73
N ARG A 269 -10.40 14.21 1.69
CA ARG A 269 -11.40 15.23 1.34
C ARG A 269 -12.20 15.76 2.54
N SER A 270 -11.70 15.55 3.75
CA SER A 270 -12.34 15.97 5.01
C SER A 270 -13.74 15.38 5.26
N ALA A 271 -14.02 14.19 4.75
CA ALA A 271 -15.30 13.48 4.88
C ALA A 271 -15.34 12.62 6.14
N TRP A 272 -15.30 13.28 7.30
CA TRP A 272 -15.02 12.62 8.56
C TRP A 272 -16.17 11.74 9.07
N GLU A 273 -17.43 12.04 8.73
CA GLU A 273 -18.57 11.19 9.09
C GLU A 273 -18.50 9.83 8.39
N GLU A 274 -18.22 9.83 7.09
CA GLU A 274 -18.00 8.62 6.31
C GLU A 274 -16.76 7.86 6.81
N ALA A 275 -15.67 8.57 7.13
CA ALA A 275 -14.45 7.98 7.67
C ALA A 275 -14.68 7.28 9.02
N ILE A 276 -15.43 7.90 9.94
CA ILE A 276 -15.78 7.31 11.25
C ILE A 276 -16.66 6.08 11.06
N THR A 277 -17.63 6.15 10.15
CA THR A 277 -18.54 5.04 9.86
C THR A 277 -17.75 3.85 9.29
N ALA A 278 -16.88 4.11 8.32
CA ALA A 278 -16.00 3.09 7.75
C ALA A 278 -14.99 2.54 8.78
N LEU A 279 -14.51 3.36 9.73
CA LEU A 279 -13.62 2.90 10.80
C LEU A 279 -14.33 1.89 11.73
N ARG A 280 -15.57 2.16 12.15
CA ARG A 280 -16.36 1.22 12.96
C ARG A 280 -16.61 -0.10 12.20
N GLN A 281 -16.83 -0.01 10.90
CA GLN A 281 -16.94 -1.19 10.04
C GLN A 281 -15.61 -1.96 9.98
N ALA A 282 -14.47 -1.27 9.87
CA ALA A 282 -13.15 -1.87 9.85
C ALA A 282 -12.83 -2.59 11.18
N GLU A 283 -13.17 -1.99 12.32
CA GLU A 283 -13.02 -2.63 13.64
C GLU A 283 -13.86 -3.90 13.77
N THR A 284 -15.10 -3.86 13.26
CA THR A 284 -15.99 -5.03 13.22
C THR A 284 -15.43 -6.12 12.28
N GLN A 285 -14.93 -5.73 11.11
CA GLN A 285 -14.32 -6.65 10.15
C GLN A 285 -13.05 -7.29 10.72
N PHE A 286 -12.23 -6.53 11.44
CA PHE A 286 -11.03 -7.02 12.11
C PHE A 286 -11.36 -8.08 13.16
N ALA A 287 -12.38 -7.84 13.99
CA ALA A 287 -12.85 -8.80 15.00
C ALA A 287 -13.34 -10.13 14.38
N ASN A 288 -13.79 -10.11 13.12
CA ASN A 288 -14.27 -11.29 12.40
C ASN A 288 -13.16 -12.12 11.72
N ILE A 289 -11.89 -11.70 11.80
CA ILE A 289 -10.75 -12.47 11.30
C ILE A 289 -10.37 -13.49 12.39
N ALA A 290 -10.58 -14.77 12.15
CA ALA A 290 -10.32 -15.80 13.16
C ALA A 290 -8.82 -16.15 13.31
N ASP A 291 -8.03 -15.94 12.26
CA ASP A 291 -6.61 -16.29 12.25
C ASP A 291 -5.77 -15.20 12.94
N GLU A 292 -5.14 -15.56 14.05
CA GLU A 292 -4.31 -14.63 14.84
C GLU A 292 -3.09 -14.10 14.09
N SER A 293 -2.51 -14.89 13.18
CA SER A 293 -1.36 -14.46 12.37
C SER A 293 -1.77 -13.37 11.39
N GLU A 294 -2.96 -13.51 10.81
CA GLU A 294 -3.56 -12.54 9.92
C GLU A 294 -3.97 -11.26 10.65
N GLN A 295 -4.53 -11.39 11.86
CA GLN A 295 -4.80 -10.24 12.73
C GLN A 295 -3.51 -9.48 13.06
N ARG A 296 -2.44 -10.18 13.45
CA ARG A 296 -1.15 -9.55 13.79
C ARG A 296 -0.59 -8.76 12.60
N PHE A 297 -0.72 -9.29 11.39
CA PHE A 297 -0.28 -8.63 10.16
C PHE A 297 -1.05 -7.33 9.87
N ILE A 298 -2.38 -7.35 9.95
CA ILE A 298 -3.20 -6.18 9.55
C ILE A 298 -3.37 -5.14 10.66
N LYS A 299 -3.14 -5.52 11.92
CA LYS A 299 -3.33 -4.64 13.10
C LYS A 299 -2.56 -3.31 13.04
N PRO A 300 -1.30 -3.23 12.58
CA PRO A 300 -0.59 -1.95 12.46
C PRO A 300 -1.30 -0.97 11.51
N TRP A 301 -1.85 -1.46 10.40
CA TRP A 301 -2.60 -0.65 9.44
C TRP A 301 -3.90 -0.11 10.04
N LEU A 302 -4.66 -0.95 10.75
CA LEU A 302 -5.84 -0.51 11.49
C LEU A 302 -5.47 0.54 12.55
N THR A 303 -4.42 0.29 13.33
CA THR A 303 -3.93 1.19 14.38
C THR A 303 -3.57 2.57 13.81
N TYR A 304 -2.83 2.59 12.69
CA TYR A 304 -2.46 3.83 12.00
C TYR A 304 -3.70 4.58 11.48
N THR A 305 -4.64 3.85 10.89
CA THR A 305 -5.91 4.41 10.37
C THR A 305 -6.76 5.02 11.49
N THR A 306 -6.88 4.32 12.63
CA THR A 306 -7.56 4.84 13.83
C THR A 306 -6.91 6.13 14.31
N ALA A 307 -5.58 6.20 14.33
CA ALA A 307 -4.86 7.40 14.73
C ALA A 307 -5.10 8.58 13.78
N ILE A 308 -5.18 8.34 12.47
CA ILE A 308 -5.52 9.37 11.47
C ILE A 308 -6.91 9.93 11.71
N VAL A 309 -7.92 9.07 11.89
CA VAL A 309 -9.30 9.55 12.13
C VAL A 309 -9.35 10.37 13.42
N ARG A 310 -8.74 9.89 14.51
CA ARG A 310 -8.66 10.63 15.78
C ARG A 310 -7.96 11.97 15.64
N GLN A 311 -6.88 12.03 14.86
CA GLN A 311 -6.15 13.28 14.59
C GLN A 311 -7.03 14.25 13.79
N GLY A 312 -7.67 13.76 12.73
CA GLY A 312 -8.53 14.54 11.83
C GLY A 312 -9.77 15.10 12.52
N THR A 313 -10.33 14.37 13.48
CA THR A 313 -11.48 14.81 14.30
C THR A 313 -11.05 15.60 15.54
N GLY A 314 -9.77 15.93 15.70
CA GLY A 314 -9.27 16.80 16.78
C GLY A 314 -9.00 16.14 18.13
N ASN A 315 -9.12 14.81 18.25
CA ASN A 315 -8.78 14.05 19.46
C ASN A 315 -7.27 13.74 19.52
N LEU A 316 -6.48 14.81 19.62
CA LEU A 316 -5.02 14.75 19.45
C LEU A 316 -4.32 13.90 20.52
N SER A 317 -4.82 13.86 21.75
CA SER A 317 -4.22 13.07 22.84
C SER A 317 -4.35 11.58 22.57
N ARG A 318 -5.53 11.10 22.16
CA ARG A 318 -5.73 9.69 21.80
C ARG A 318 -5.00 9.35 20.51
N ALA A 319 -4.99 10.25 19.52
CA ALA A 319 -4.23 10.06 18.29
C ALA A 319 -2.74 9.84 18.59
N LEU A 320 -2.13 10.71 19.41
CA LEU A 320 -0.74 10.60 19.81
C LEU A 320 -0.45 9.29 20.55
N ALA A 321 -1.28 8.89 21.51
CA ALA A 321 -1.12 7.62 22.21
C ALA A 321 -1.21 6.41 21.26
N THR A 322 -2.06 6.50 20.23
CA THR A 322 -2.22 5.45 19.23
C THR A 322 -1.00 5.36 18.31
N TYR A 323 -0.49 6.51 17.83
CA TYR A 323 0.74 6.54 17.02
C TYR A 323 1.96 6.01 17.78
N GLN A 324 2.07 6.27 19.09
CA GLN A 324 3.16 5.76 19.92
C GLN A 324 3.28 4.24 19.89
N GLY A 325 2.16 3.51 19.76
CA GLY A 325 2.16 2.06 19.61
C GLY A 325 2.85 1.55 18.32
N LEU A 326 2.98 2.40 17.31
CA LEU A 326 3.65 2.10 16.03
C LEU A 326 5.13 2.51 16.02
N LEU A 327 5.59 3.25 17.03
CA LEU A 327 6.98 3.73 17.11
C LEU A 327 7.96 2.67 17.63
N VAL A 328 7.50 1.44 17.84
CA VAL A 328 8.34 0.29 18.21
C VAL A 328 9.30 -0.05 17.07
N ASP A 329 8.81 -0.03 15.83
CA ASP A 329 9.61 -0.16 14.62
C ASP A 329 9.60 1.15 13.83
N ARG A 330 10.57 2.01 14.12
CA ARG A 330 10.76 3.31 13.46
C ARG A 330 11.38 3.21 12.07
N THR A 331 11.77 2.00 11.65
CA THR A 331 12.36 1.75 10.33
C THR A 331 11.27 1.41 9.30
N SER A 332 10.12 0.91 9.76
CA SER A 332 8.94 0.68 8.92
C SER A 332 8.32 1.97 8.38
N GLU A 333 7.69 1.90 7.20
CA GLU A 333 7.02 3.07 6.60
C GLU A 333 5.90 3.61 7.52
N LEU A 334 5.14 2.72 8.18
CA LEU A 334 4.13 3.12 9.16
C LEU A 334 4.74 3.80 10.41
N GLY A 335 5.88 3.30 10.90
CA GLY A 335 6.59 3.89 12.02
C GLY A 335 7.12 5.29 11.69
N ILE A 336 7.66 5.48 10.48
CA ILE A 336 8.09 6.80 9.98
C ILE A 336 6.87 7.75 9.93
N LEU A 337 5.78 7.34 9.29
CA LEU A 337 4.58 8.18 9.17
C LEU A 337 3.95 8.50 10.54
N ALA A 338 3.94 7.53 11.46
CA ALA A 338 3.48 7.74 12.84
C ALA A 338 4.38 8.74 13.59
N ALA A 339 5.70 8.70 13.36
CA ALA A 339 6.64 9.65 13.94
C ALA A 339 6.42 11.07 13.41
N LEU A 340 6.23 11.22 12.09
CA LEU A 340 5.92 12.49 11.45
C LEU A 340 4.63 13.11 12.02
N ASN A 341 3.55 12.34 12.09
CA ASN A 341 2.26 12.81 12.62
C ASN A 341 2.35 13.13 14.11
N SER A 342 3.07 12.32 14.89
CA SER A 342 3.30 12.57 16.31
C SER A 342 4.11 13.85 16.54
N ALA A 343 5.12 14.14 15.71
CA ALA A 343 5.90 15.36 15.79
C ALA A 343 5.05 16.61 15.50
N LEU A 344 4.14 16.55 14.52
CA LEU A 344 3.18 17.63 14.26
C LEU A 344 2.23 17.85 15.46
N ILE A 345 1.74 16.78 16.07
CA ILE A 345 0.87 16.89 17.26
C ILE A 345 1.64 17.48 18.45
N LEU A 346 2.88 17.05 18.69
CA LEU A 346 3.71 17.51 19.81
C LEU A 346 4.17 18.96 19.67
N SER A 347 4.42 19.42 18.45
CA SER A 347 4.78 20.82 18.15
C SER A 347 3.58 21.76 18.10
N GLY A 348 2.35 21.21 18.09
CA GLY A 348 1.12 21.98 18.02
C GLY A 348 0.91 22.95 19.19
N PRO A 349 0.01 23.94 19.03
CA PRO A 349 -0.18 25.02 20.01
C PRO A 349 -0.74 24.56 21.36
N ARG A 350 -1.36 23.37 21.42
CA ARG A 350 -1.94 22.76 22.63
C ARG A 350 -0.90 22.03 23.50
N THR A 351 0.12 21.45 22.88
CA THR A 351 1.13 20.59 23.51
C THR A 351 2.45 21.32 23.71
N ARG A 352 2.89 22.10 22.72
CA ARG A 352 4.10 22.96 22.73
C ARG A 352 5.39 22.23 23.14
N ASN A 353 5.47 20.93 22.90
CA ASN A 353 6.63 20.11 23.23
C ASN A 353 7.57 19.95 22.04
N PHE A 354 8.20 21.06 21.65
CA PHE A 354 9.09 21.13 20.48
C PHE A 354 10.31 20.22 20.62
N ARG A 355 10.88 20.10 21.83
CA ARG A 355 12.06 19.26 22.07
C ARG A 355 11.77 17.79 21.79
N GLN A 356 10.65 17.27 22.29
CA GLN A 356 10.26 15.89 22.02
C GLN A 356 9.95 15.67 20.54
N ALA A 357 9.32 16.65 19.90
CA ALA A 357 9.00 16.58 18.49
C ALA A 357 10.26 16.54 17.59
N GLN A 358 11.26 17.39 17.88
CA GLN A 358 12.55 17.38 17.18
C GLN A 358 13.33 16.09 17.41
N ASN A 359 13.37 15.58 18.65
CA ASN A 359 14.02 14.30 18.96
C ASN A 359 13.38 13.14 18.20
N LEU A 360 12.05 13.17 18.04
CA LEU A 360 11.33 12.14 17.29
C LEU A 360 11.66 12.19 15.79
N LEU A 361 11.73 13.40 15.21
CA LEU A 361 12.15 13.56 13.81
C LEU A 361 13.59 13.12 13.57
N ALA A 362 14.51 13.51 14.46
CA ALA A 362 15.91 13.08 14.39
C ALA A 362 16.02 11.54 14.43
N GLY A 363 15.18 10.87 15.23
CA GLY A 363 15.14 9.42 15.33
C GLY A 363 14.64 8.67 14.09
N VAL A 364 14.06 9.36 13.10
CA VAL A 364 13.63 8.76 11.81
C VAL A 364 14.37 9.34 10.60
N ALA A 365 15.27 10.30 10.81
CA ALA A 365 15.93 11.06 9.74
C ALA A 365 16.69 10.15 8.76
N ASP A 366 17.42 9.16 9.26
CA ASP A 366 18.22 8.23 8.46
C ASP A 366 17.36 7.41 7.48
N PHE A 367 16.12 7.13 7.87
CA PHE A 367 15.19 6.33 7.06
C PHE A 367 14.29 7.19 6.18
N ALA A 368 13.96 8.41 6.60
CA ALA A 368 12.99 9.27 5.93
C ALA A 368 13.61 10.25 4.91
N SER A 369 14.78 10.83 5.21
CA SER A 369 15.39 11.91 4.41
C SER A 369 15.85 11.48 3.02
N ASN A 370 16.31 10.23 2.89
CA ASN A 370 16.73 9.60 1.64
C ASN A 370 15.88 8.37 1.31
N HIS A 371 14.61 8.40 1.74
CA HIS A 371 13.71 7.28 1.52
C HIS A 371 13.52 7.02 0.02
N ARG A 372 13.56 5.74 -0.38
CA ARG A 372 13.44 5.33 -1.80
C ARG A 372 12.07 5.67 -2.42
N ASN A 373 11.04 5.79 -1.60
CA ASN A 373 9.78 6.42 -2.00
C ASN A 373 9.87 7.95 -1.79
N PRO A 374 9.85 8.76 -2.86
CA PRO A 374 10.05 10.21 -2.76
C PRO A 374 8.91 10.92 -2.02
N LEU A 375 7.71 10.33 -1.95
CA LEU A 375 6.59 10.93 -1.21
C LEU A 375 6.89 10.99 0.29
N ILE A 376 7.55 9.97 0.85
CA ILE A 376 7.96 9.95 2.25
C ILE A 376 9.05 11.00 2.50
N GLN A 377 10.02 11.11 1.59
CA GLN A 377 11.04 12.17 1.64
C GLN A 377 10.40 13.57 1.62
N GLY A 378 9.46 13.81 0.70
CA GLY A 378 8.73 15.07 0.63
C GLY A 378 7.95 15.37 1.92
N ALA A 379 7.29 14.35 2.50
CA ALA A 379 6.56 14.51 3.75
C ALA A 379 7.50 14.84 4.92
N TYR A 380 8.63 14.16 5.03
CA TYR A 380 9.65 14.42 6.04
C TYR A 380 10.19 15.85 5.94
N ASN A 381 10.51 16.31 4.73
CA ASN A 381 10.97 17.68 4.49
C ASN A 381 9.93 18.73 4.91
N VAL A 382 8.66 18.53 4.56
CA VAL A 382 7.54 19.42 4.93
C VAL A 382 7.36 19.49 6.44
N VAL A 383 7.41 18.34 7.13
CA VAL A 383 7.30 18.29 8.58
C VAL A 383 8.51 18.96 9.22
N THR A 384 9.73 18.68 8.75
CA THR A 384 10.96 19.32 9.24
C THR A 384 10.81 20.84 9.23
N VAL A 385 10.47 21.43 8.08
CA VAL A 385 10.25 22.88 7.91
C VAL A 385 9.12 23.42 8.81
N SER A 386 8.10 22.61 9.06
CA SER A 386 6.99 23.00 9.95
C SER A 386 7.45 23.18 11.41
N LEU A 387 8.46 22.42 11.85
CA LEU A 387 9.00 22.49 13.20
C LEU A 387 10.16 23.48 13.38
N GLU A 388 10.71 24.03 12.29
CA GLU A 388 11.80 25.01 12.35
C GLU A 388 11.33 26.33 12.99
N ASN A 389 12.13 26.83 13.94
CA ASN A 389 11.89 28.10 14.63
C ASN A 389 12.55 29.29 13.92
N LYS A 390 12.16 30.51 14.28
CA LYS A 390 12.75 31.75 13.75
C LYS A 390 14.25 31.81 14.12
N GLY A 391 15.14 31.62 13.16
CA GLY A 391 16.61 31.66 13.35
C GLY A 391 17.41 30.71 12.45
N GLU A 392 16.75 29.77 11.78
CA GLU A 392 17.41 28.81 10.89
C GLU A 392 17.75 29.37 9.51
N ASN A 393 18.68 28.70 8.82
CA ASN A 393 19.20 29.12 7.53
C ASN A 393 18.09 29.03 6.46
N LEU A 394 17.57 30.20 6.05
CA LEU A 394 16.51 30.33 5.03
C LEU A 394 16.82 29.57 3.72
N ASN A 395 18.10 29.36 3.40
CA ASN A 395 18.49 28.60 2.22
C ASN A 395 18.16 27.11 2.35
N VAL A 396 18.28 26.54 3.56
CA VAL A 396 17.89 25.15 3.85
C VAL A 396 16.37 24.99 3.71
N VAL A 397 15.61 25.89 4.32
CA VAL A 397 14.14 25.93 4.23
C VAL A 397 13.67 25.96 2.77
N ARG A 398 14.25 26.85 1.96
CA ARG A 398 13.95 26.98 0.53
C ARG A 398 14.28 25.70 -0.24
N SER A 399 15.43 25.08 0.05
CA SER A 399 15.86 23.83 -0.59
C SER A 399 14.90 22.67 -0.32
N LEU A 400 14.54 22.47 0.96
CA LEU A 400 13.63 21.41 1.40
C LEU A 400 12.22 21.58 0.80
N LEU A 401 11.67 22.80 0.83
CA LEU A 401 10.36 23.09 0.24
C LEU A 401 10.35 22.97 -1.28
N SER A 402 11.42 23.42 -1.96
CA SER A 402 11.56 23.29 -3.42
C SER A 402 11.58 21.82 -3.85
N THR A 403 12.34 20.99 -3.13
CA THR A 403 12.41 19.54 -3.36
C THR A 403 11.04 18.89 -3.18
N SER A 404 10.35 19.20 -2.08
CA SER A 404 9.02 18.66 -1.77
C SER A 404 7.96 19.10 -2.80
N ASN A 405 8.00 20.37 -3.20
CA ASN A 405 7.10 20.92 -4.22
C ASN A 405 7.28 20.20 -5.57
N ARG A 406 8.53 19.94 -5.99
CA ARG A 406 8.82 19.16 -7.20
C ARG A 406 8.22 17.75 -7.12
N ILE A 407 8.45 17.05 -6.00
CA ILE A 407 7.98 15.68 -5.78
C ILE A 407 6.45 15.61 -5.86
N PHE A 408 5.74 16.43 -5.08
CA PHE A 408 4.28 16.36 -5.03
C PHE A 408 3.60 16.84 -6.30
N ARG A 409 4.19 17.82 -7.00
CA ARG A 409 3.70 18.28 -8.30
C ARG A 409 3.85 17.20 -9.38
N GLN A 410 5.01 16.54 -9.45
CA GLN A 410 5.24 15.44 -10.40
C GLN A 410 4.34 14.23 -10.11
N SER A 411 4.03 13.99 -8.83
CA SER A 411 3.22 12.85 -8.40
C SER A 411 1.71 13.12 -8.39
N GLY A 412 1.26 14.35 -8.66
CA GLY A 412 -0.16 14.71 -8.64
C GLY A 412 -0.83 14.73 -7.26
N VAL A 413 -0.06 14.74 -6.17
CA VAL A 413 -0.59 14.70 -4.79
C VAL A 413 -0.98 16.11 -4.34
N HIS A 414 -2.20 16.53 -4.69
CA HIS A 414 -2.66 17.92 -4.48
C HIS A 414 -2.74 18.35 -3.01
N HIS A 415 -3.09 17.44 -2.10
CA HIS A 415 -3.15 17.75 -0.66
C HIS A 415 -1.77 18.14 -0.13
N MET A 416 -0.75 17.31 -0.32
CA MET A 416 0.62 17.61 0.13
C MET A 416 1.25 18.80 -0.61
N LEU A 417 0.92 18.99 -1.88
CA LEU A 417 1.33 20.18 -2.64
C LEU A 417 0.77 21.46 -2.03
N THR A 418 -0.50 21.44 -1.59
CA THR A 418 -1.15 22.57 -0.92
C THR A 418 -0.43 22.94 0.37
N ILE A 419 -0.13 21.94 1.22
CA ILE A 419 0.62 22.14 2.47
C ILE A 419 1.99 22.76 2.19
N THR A 420 2.71 22.23 1.21
CA THR A 420 4.04 22.70 0.85
C THR A 420 4.01 24.16 0.39
N LEU A 421 3.07 24.52 -0.51
CA LEU A 421 2.94 25.88 -1.01
C LEU A 421 2.46 26.86 0.07
N ALA A 422 1.61 26.41 1.00
CA ALA A 422 1.21 27.21 2.15
C ALA A 422 2.42 27.52 3.05
N LEU A 423 3.28 26.54 3.33
CA LEU A 423 4.52 26.75 4.07
C LEU A 423 5.49 27.69 3.33
N VAL A 424 5.60 27.59 2.00
CA VAL A 424 6.38 28.54 1.20
C VAL A 424 5.85 29.95 1.42
N CYS A 425 4.54 30.17 1.31
CA CYS A 425 3.95 31.50 1.53
C CYS A 425 4.16 32.00 2.97
N ALA A 426 4.10 31.12 3.97
CA ALA A 426 4.23 31.50 5.37
C ALA A 426 5.68 31.77 5.81
N LYS A 427 6.65 31.01 5.29
CA LYS A 427 8.05 31.01 5.76
C LYS A 427 9.02 31.70 4.79
N VAL A 428 8.73 31.71 3.49
CA VAL A 428 9.58 32.33 2.47
C VAL A 428 9.05 33.72 2.16
N PHE A 429 9.70 34.74 2.73
CA PHE A 429 9.34 36.13 2.47
C PHE A 429 9.50 36.48 0.99
N ASN A 430 8.46 37.09 0.42
CA ASN A 430 8.46 37.64 -0.92
C ASN A 430 8.22 39.15 -0.83
N PRO A 431 9.17 39.99 -1.25
CA PRO A 431 9.06 41.45 -1.12
C PRO A 431 7.99 42.06 -2.02
N ASP A 432 7.60 41.39 -3.12
CA ASP A 432 6.54 41.84 -4.01
C ASP A 432 5.16 41.34 -3.54
N PRO A 433 4.27 42.25 -3.06
CA PRO A 433 2.94 41.88 -2.59
C PRO A 433 2.05 41.26 -3.68
N HIS A 434 2.19 41.70 -4.94
CA HIS A 434 1.38 41.18 -6.05
C HIS A 434 1.80 39.76 -6.42
N HIS A 435 3.11 39.51 -6.50
CA HIS A 435 3.61 38.16 -6.73
C HIS A 435 3.25 37.22 -5.57
N HIS A 436 3.31 37.69 -4.33
CA HIS A 436 2.87 36.92 -3.15
C HIS A 436 1.37 36.58 -3.18
N ALA A 437 0.52 37.52 -3.62
CA ALA A 437 -0.91 37.27 -3.80
C ALA A 437 -1.18 36.23 -4.90
N ASN A 438 -0.45 36.28 -6.01
CA ASN A 438 -0.57 35.29 -7.09
C ASN A 438 -0.12 33.89 -6.64
N MET A 439 0.96 33.79 -5.86
CA MET A 439 1.40 32.54 -5.24
C MET A 439 0.34 31.98 -4.30
N SER A 440 -0.23 32.83 -3.43
CA SER A 440 -1.30 32.43 -2.51
C SER A 440 -2.56 31.95 -3.25
N ARG A 441 -2.88 32.56 -4.41
CA ARG A 441 -4.00 32.13 -5.27
C ARG A 441 -3.73 30.74 -5.87
N ALA A 442 -2.54 30.50 -6.40
CA ALA A 442 -2.16 29.18 -6.90
C ALA A 442 -2.20 28.10 -5.80
N THR A 443 -1.85 28.45 -4.56
CA THR A 443 -2.01 27.57 -3.38
C THR A 443 -3.48 27.24 -3.13
N LEU A 444 -4.38 28.23 -3.19
CA LEU A 444 -5.82 28.02 -3.05
C LEU A 444 -6.37 27.10 -4.15
N ASP A 445 -5.94 27.26 -5.40
CA ASP A 445 -6.37 26.38 -6.49
C ASP A 445 -5.99 24.92 -6.22
N CYS A 446 -4.83 24.68 -5.60
CA CYS A 446 -4.43 23.35 -5.16
C CYS A 446 -5.30 22.82 -4.01
N ALA A 447 -5.66 23.67 -3.05
CA ALA A 447 -6.53 23.32 -1.93
C ALA A 447 -7.95 22.95 -2.38
N VAL A 448 -8.46 23.64 -3.40
CA VAL A 448 -9.75 23.31 -4.02
C VAL A 448 -9.67 21.95 -4.70
N LYS A 449 -8.59 21.67 -5.44
CA LYS A 449 -8.37 20.36 -6.10
C LYS A 449 -8.17 19.21 -5.12
N SER A 450 -7.63 19.46 -3.92
CA SER A 450 -7.48 18.42 -2.90
C SER A 450 -8.81 18.08 -2.21
N GLY A 451 -9.82 18.94 -2.32
CA GLY A 451 -11.11 18.75 -1.65
C GLY A 451 -11.06 18.94 -0.13
N ASP A 452 -9.92 19.35 0.43
CA ASP A 452 -9.74 19.51 1.87
C ASP A 452 -10.27 20.86 2.36
N ARG A 453 -11.29 20.83 3.23
CA ARG A 453 -11.95 22.05 3.74
C ARG A 453 -11.08 22.84 4.71
N LEU A 454 -10.24 22.19 5.51
CA LEU A 454 -9.33 22.85 6.45
C LEU A 454 -8.27 23.65 5.69
N TRP A 455 -7.69 23.06 4.65
CA TRP A 455 -6.70 23.73 3.83
C TRP A 455 -7.32 24.79 2.90
N GLN A 456 -8.56 24.61 2.45
CA GLN A 456 -9.30 25.69 1.77
C GLN A 456 -9.51 26.90 2.69
N ALA A 457 -9.97 26.69 3.93
CA ALA A 457 -10.12 27.78 4.91
C ALA A 457 -8.78 28.51 5.13
N THR A 458 -7.73 27.74 5.41
CA THR A 458 -6.39 28.28 5.70
C THR A 458 -5.86 29.10 4.53
N THR A 459 -5.94 28.57 3.31
CA THR A 459 -5.39 29.22 2.12
C THR A 459 -6.22 30.42 1.66
N ARG A 460 -7.54 30.41 1.86
CA ARG A 460 -8.41 31.59 1.64
C ARG A 460 -8.05 32.73 2.58
N SER A 461 -7.84 32.44 3.86
CA SER A 461 -7.36 33.44 4.83
C SER A 461 -6.00 34.00 4.44
N MET A 462 -5.04 33.15 4.07
CA MET A 462 -3.71 33.57 3.62
C MET A 462 -3.78 34.46 2.37
N LEU A 463 -4.62 34.10 1.39
CA LEU A 463 -4.82 34.89 0.17
C LEU A 463 -5.44 36.25 0.50
N ALA A 464 -6.43 36.30 1.40
CA ALA A 464 -7.03 37.56 1.81
C ALA A 464 -5.99 38.52 2.41
N ASP A 465 -5.12 38.02 3.29
CA ASP A 465 -4.06 38.84 3.87
C ASP A 465 -3.02 39.29 2.84
N ALA A 466 -2.70 38.45 1.85
CA ALA A 466 -1.84 38.83 0.73
C ALA A 466 -2.48 39.91 -0.16
N LEU A 467 -3.80 39.83 -0.42
CA LEU A 467 -4.53 40.81 -1.21
C LEU A 467 -4.63 42.17 -0.52
N VAL A 468 -4.79 42.20 0.81
CA VAL A 468 -4.75 43.45 1.60
C VAL A 468 -3.39 44.14 1.42
N ARG A 469 -2.28 43.39 1.52
CA ARG A 469 -0.93 43.94 1.28
C ARG A 469 -0.72 44.43 -0.15
N ALA A 470 -1.49 43.90 -1.10
CA ALA A 470 -1.48 44.31 -2.51
C ALA A 470 -2.53 45.39 -2.84
N ASN A 471 -3.11 46.07 -1.84
CA ASN A 471 -4.13 47.12 -1.98
C ASN A 471 -5.43 46.68 -2.67
N ARG A 472 -5.83 45.40 -2.54
CA ARG A 472 -7.05 44.80 -3.12
C ARG A 472 -8.03 44.36 -2.03
N GLU A 473 -8.43 45.30 -1.17
CA GLU A 473 -9.24 44.99 0.01
C GLU A 473 -10.66 44.49 -0.28
N SER A 474 -11.28 44.97 -1.37
CA SER A 474 -12.63 44.53 -1.77
C SER A 474 -12.67 43.04 -2.06
N GLU A 475 -11.69 42.52 -2.81
CA GLU A 475 -11.55 41.09 -3.08
C GLU A 475 -11.19 40.30 -1.81
N ALA A 476 -10.34 40.86 -0.95
CA ALA A 476 -9.93 40.22 0.29
C ALA A 476 -11.13 39.92 1.21
N LYS A 477 -12.13 40.82 1.28
CA LYS A 477 -13.35 40.61 2.07
C LYS A 477 -14.11 39.36 1.62
N ASN A 478 -14.26 39.15 0.31
CA ASN A 478 -14.95 37.98 -0.23
C ASN A 478 -14.27 36.66 0.20
N PHE A 479 -12.94 36.62 0.12
CA PHE A 479 -12.18 35.43 0.55
C PHE A 479 -12.23 35.19 2.07
N ARG A 480 -12.33 36.24 2.89
CA ARG A 480 -12.52 36.09 4.34
C ARG A 480 -13.88 35.48 4.68
N THR A 481 -14.96 35.97 4.07
CA THR A 481 -16.29 35.40 4.28
C THR A 481 -16.35 33.93 3.85
N ALA A 482 -15.76 33.59 2.69
CA ALA A 482 -15.67 32.19 2.25
C ALA A 482 -14.81 31.32 3.20
N SER A 483 -13.74 31.88 3.76
CA SER A 483 -12.91 31.20 4.76
C SER A 483 -13.66 30.93 6.06
N GLU A 484 -14.52 31.84 6.51
CA GLU A 484 -15.34 31.67 7.72
C GLU A 484 -16.38 30.56 7.54
N GLN A 485 -16.99 30.46 6.36
CA GLN A 485 -17.91 29.38 6.01
C GLN A 485 -17.23 28.01 6.07
N ASP A 486 -16.05 27.87 5.45
CA ASP A 486 -15.29 26.61 5.53
C ASP A 486 -14.90 26.28 6.97
N ARG A 487 -14.49 27.28 7.75
CA ARG A 487 -14.08 27.11 9.15
C ARG A 487 -15.23 26.62 10.02
N SER A 488 -16.44 27.15 9.82
CA SER A 488 -17.64 26.67 10.50
C SER A 488 -17.90 25.18 10.20
N ALA A 489 -17.72 24.75 8.95
CA ALA A 489 -17.82 23.33 8.59
C ALA A 489 -16.70 22.48 9.25
N VAL A 490 -15.48 22.99 9.35
CA VAL A 490 -14.37 22.31 10.05
C VAL A 490 -14.65 22.17 11.55
N GLU A 491 -15.20 23.20 12.19
CA GLU A 491 -15.55 23.17 13.61
C GLU A 491 -16.60 22.09 13.93
N GLN A 492 -17.55 21.85 13.02
CA GLN A 492 -18.50 20.74 13.15
C GLN A 492 -17.79 19.39 13.22
N TYR A 493 -16.73 19.16 12.43
CA TYR A 493 -15.98 17.90 12.44
C TYR A 493 -15.15 17.70 13.71
N LEU A 494 -14.60 18.78 14.28
CA LEU A 494 -13.84 18.71 15.54
C LEU A 494 -14.71 18.26 16.72
N ASN A 495 -16.02 18.54 16.66
CA ASN A 495 -16.97 18.10 17.67
C ASN A 495 -17.25 16.58 17.60
N LEU A 496 -17.06 15.96 16.42
CA LEU A 496 -17.21 14.51 16.23
C LEU A 496 -16.17 13.70 17.02
N GLY A 497 -15.00 14.28 17.30
CA GLY A 497 -13.88 13.61 17.97
C GLY A 497 -14.15 13.19 19.42
N THR A 498 -15.26 13.64 20.02
CA THR A 498 -15.71 13.17 21.34
C THR A 498 -16.23 11.72 21.30
N ASN A 499 -16.71 11.27 20.14
CA ASN A 499 -17.35 9.96 19.94
C ASN A 499 -16.44 8.92 19.25
N VAL A 500 -15.13 9.20 19.13
CA VAL A 500 -14.09 8.41 18.44
C VAL A 500 -12.85 8.25 19.35
#